data_AF-A0A1Q9A344-F1
#
_entry.id   AF-A0A1Q9A344-F1
#
_cell.length_a   1.000
_cell.length_b   1.000
_cell.length_c   1.000
_cell.angle_alpha   90.00
_cell.angle_beta   90.00
_cell.angle_gamma   90.00
#
_symmetry.space_group_name_H-M   'P 1'
#
loop_
_entity.id
_entity.type
_entity.pdbx_description
1 polymer ?
#
loop_
_entity_poly.entity_id
_entity_poly.type
_entity_poly.pdbx_seq_one_letter_code
_entity_poly.pdbx_strand_id
1 'polypeptide(L)'
;MASYDVTNNGFRAQAIRVRGGHCTIRPNRTETLTPDPALDDEDLERLTALDLVFERVLSAEEKAAQADAAAKAQAEKEATEKRAAEEAAAKAQAEKDAVDKKAAEDAAAAKAKADQDAADKEAAEEAAAKAKVDEEAAAAAKAAADANGLNKA
;
A
#
# COMPACT_ATOMS: atom_id res chain seq x y z
N MET A 1 9.76 41.91 -17.68
CA MET A 1 9.71 42.98 -16.66
C MET A 1 8.49 42.69 -15.81
N ALA A 2 8.66 42.52 -14.50
CA ALA A 2 7.54 42.15 -13.63
C ALA A 2 6.55 43.31 -13.52
N SER A 3 5.26 43.02 -13.67
CA SER A 3 4.19 43.98 -13.40
C SER A 3 3.51 43.59 -12.10
N TYR A 4 3.02 44.59 -11.37
CA TYR A 4 2.39 44.40 -10.08
C TYR A 4 1.07 45.16 -10.02
N ASP A 5 0.06 44.54 -9.43
CA ASP A 5 -1.11 45.23 -8.91
C ASP A 5 -0.74 45.74 -7.52
N VAL A 6 -0.66 47.05 -7.38
CA VAL A 6 -0.18 47.69 -6.15
C VAL A 6 -1.33 48.39 -5.48
N THR A 7 -1.67 47.93 -4.27
CA THR A 7 -2.73 48.49 -3.45
C THR A 7 -2.15 49.36 -2.35
N ASN A 8 -2.57 50.63 -2.27
CA ASN A 8 -2.17 51.52 -1.18
C ASN A 8 -3.20 51.51 -0.06
N ASN A 9 -2.92 50.80 1.03
CA ASN A 9 -3.79 50.77 2.22
C ASN A 9 -3.49 51.93 3.20
N GLY A 10 -2.45 52.73 2.94
CA GLY A 10 -2.07 53.86 3.76
C GLY A 10 -2.96 55.08 3.55
N PHE A 11 -2.86 56.04 4.48
CA PHE A 11 -3.67 57.28 4.45
C PHE A 11 -3.13 58.37 3.51
N ARG A 12 -1.94 58.17 2.94
CA ARG A 12 -1.26 59.16 2.07
C ARG A 12 -1.00 58.57 0.70
N ALA A 13 -1.00 59.41 -0.33
CA ALA A 13 -0.63 58.99 -1.67
C ALA A 13 0.86 58.62 -1.71
N GLN A 14 1.20 57.55 -2.41
CA GLN A 14 2.57 57.07 -2.59
C GLN A 14 2.96 57.15 -4.06
N ALA A 15 4.17 57.61 -4.35
CA ALA A 15 4.70 57.74 -5.71
C ALA A 15 5.74 56.65 -5.97
N ILE A 16 5.53 55.84 -7.01
CA ILE A 16 6.44 54.77 -7.44
C ILE A 16 7.01 55.14 -8.80
N ARG A 17 8.32 54.95 -8.99
CA ARG A 17 8.97 55.17 -10.28
C ARG A 17 8.56 54.10 -11.28
N VAL A 18 8.16 54.54 -12.46
CA VAL A 18 7.76 53.69 -13.58
C VAL A 18 8.43 54.20 -14.85
N ARG A 19 8.44 53.37 -15.90
CA ARG A 19 9.03 53.78 -17.18
C ARG A 19 8.34 55.05 -17.69
N GLY A 20 9.13 56.11 -17.88
CA GLY A 20 8.63 57.41 -18.35
C GLY A 20 8.13 58.36 -17.24
N GLY A 21 8.31 58.04 -15.95
CA GLY A 21 8.02 58.98 -14.87
C GLY A 21 7.72 58.33 -13.52
N HIS A 22 6.62 58.76 -12.89
CA HIS A 22 6.13 58.24 -11.62
C HIS A 22 4.63 57.96 -11.71
N CYS A 23 4.19 56.88 -11.10
CA CYS A 23 2.79 56.58 -10.85
C CYS A 23 2.46 56.95 -9.41
N THR A 24 1.39 57.71 -9.18
CA THR A 24 0.93 58.07 -7.83
C THR A 24 -0.29 57.24 -7.46
N ILE A 25 -0.14 56.37 -6.47
CA ILE A 25 -1.22 55.52 -5.97
C ILE A 25 -1.90 56.23 -4.81
N ARG A 26 -3.16 56.60 -4.99
CA ARG A 26 -3.97 57.25 -3.95
C ARG A 26 -4.32 56.27 -2.83
N PRO A 27 -4.66 56.76 -1.62
CA PRO A 27 -5.19 55.93 -0.54
C PRO A 27 -6.37 55.06 -0.98
N ASN A 28 -6.37 53.80 -0.54
CA ASN A 28 -7.37 52.76 -0.83
C ASN A 28 -7.62 52.53 -2.32
N ARG A 29 -6.56 52.63 -3.13
CA ARG A 29 -6.60 52.35 -4.57
C ARG A 29 -5.57 51.29 -4.94
N THR A 30 -5.95 50.52 -5.96
CA THR A 30 -5.10 49.53 -6.62
C THR A 30 -4.78 50.04 -8.01
N GLU A 31 -3.49 50.04 -8.37
CA GLU A 31 -3.01 50.44 -9.69
C GLU A 31 -2.06 49.35 -10.21
N THR A 32 -2.23 48.96 -11.47
CA THR A 32 -1.29 48.06 -12.14
C THR A 32 -0.11 48.87 -12.68
N LEU A 33 1.10 48.50 -12.30
CA LEU A 33 2.30 49.20 -12.76
C LEU A 33 3.49 48.27 -12.98
N THR A 34 4.36 48.69 -13.88
CA THR A 34 5.64 48.03 -14.19
C THR A 34 6.76 48.95 -13.70
N PRO A 35 7.33 48.73 -12.50
CA PRO A 35 8.34 49.59 -11.92
C PRO A 35 9.60 49.66 -12.79
N ASP A 36 10.21 50.85 -12.89
CA ASP A 36 11.48 51.06 -13.58
C ASP A 36 12.38 52.03 -12.76
N PRO A 37 13.46 51.55 -12.13
CA PRO A 37 14.01 50.18 -12.18
C PRO A 37 13.07 49.14 -11.53
N ALA A 38 13.34 47.85 -11.79
CA ALA A 38 12.64 46.77 -11.12
C ALA A 38 12.87 46.87 -9.60
N LEU A 39 11.81 46.72 -8.82
CA LEU A 39 11.88 46.71 -7.36
C LEU A 39 12.59 45.44 -6.90
N ASP A 40 13.58 45.59 -6.03
CA ASP A 40 14.21 44.50 -5.31
C ASP A 40 13.46 44.20 -4.00
N ASP A 41 13.91 43.19 -3.27
CA ASP A 41 13.28 42.77 -2.02
C ASP A 41 13.31 43.88 -0.96
N GLU A 42 14.40 44.67 -0.90
CA GLU A 42 14.52 45.79 0.06
C GLU A 42 13.54 46.93 -0.26
N ASP A 43 13.36 47.28 -1.53
CA ASP A 43 12.37 48.26 -1.95
C ASP A 43 10.94 47.77 -1.67
N LEU A 44 10.65 46.48 -1.90
CA LEU A 44 9.35 45.89 -1.56
C LEU A 44 9.09 45.93 -0.04
N GLU A 45 10.09 45.63 0.79
CA GLU A 45 9.98 45.72 2.25
C GLU A 45 9.73 47.15 2.73
N ARG A 46 10.43 48.13 2.17
CA ARG A 46 10.22 49.55 2.50
C ARG A 46 8.84 50.04 2.08
N LEU A 47 8.37 49.64 0.90
CA LEU A 47 7.07 50.05 0.38
C LEU A 47 5.92 49.35 1.12
N THR A 48 6.09 48.08 1.52
CA THR A 48 5.12 47.37 2.37
C THR A 48 5.02 47.96 3.77
N ALA A 49 6.12 48.46 4.34
CA ALA A 49 6.10 49.25 5.58
C ALA A 49 5.35 50.60 5.44
N LEU A 50 5.10 51.08 4.22
CA LEU A 50 4.26 52.24 3.91
C LEU A 50 2.80 51.85 3.58
N ASP A 51 2.39 50.64 3.96
CA ASP A 51 1.07 50.05 3.70
C ASP A 51 0.76 49.81 2.21
N LEU A 52 1.79 49.62 1.37
CA LEU A 52 1.61 49.17 -0.02
C LEU A 52 1.64 47.64 -0.12
N VAL A 53 0.65 47.04 -0.79
CA VAL A 53 0.60 45.60 -1.06
C VAL A 53 0.86 45.37 -2.54
N PHE A 54 1.82 44.51 -2.87
CA PHE A 54 2.21 44.18 -4.24
C PHE A 54 1.78 42.78 -4.60
N GLU A 55 0.90 42.64 -5.58
CA GLU A 55 0.53 41.35 -6.17
C GLU A 55 1.14 41.24 -7.56
N ARG A 56 2.01 40.25 -7.78
CA ARG A 56 2.66 40.09 -9.08
C ARG A 56 1.65 39.66 -10.14
N VAL A 57 1.52 40.47 -11.18
CA VAL A 57 0.74 40.16 -12.37
C VAL A 57 1.56 39.24 -13.25
N LEU A 58 1.21 37.96 -13.22
CA LEU A 58 1.78 36.97 -14.13
C LEU A 58 1.28 37.21 -15.55
N SER A 59 2.21 37.20 -16.51
CA SER A 59 1.87 37.18 -17.93
C SER A 59 1.09 35.91 -18.30
N ALA A 60 0.41 35.94 -19.44
CA ALA A 60 -0.31 34.77 -19.95
C ALA A 60 0.62 33.55 -20.11
N GLU A 61 1.87 33.77 -20.55
CA GLU A 61 2.89 32.73 -20.67
C GLU A 61 3.31 32.17 -19.30
N GLU A 62 3.52 33.02 -18.29
CA GLU A 62 3.85 32.57 -16.93
C GLU A 62 2.69 31.79 -16.29
N LYS A 63 1.44 32.22 -16.50
CA LYS A 63 0.25 31.50 -16.02
C LYS A 63 0.13 30.14 -16.71
N ALA A 64 0.37 30.08 -18.02
CA ALA A 64 0.36 28.82 -18.76
C ALA A 64 1.48 27.87 -18.28
N ALA A 65 2.68 28.38 -18.04
CA ALA A 65 3.78 27.58 -17.51
C ALA A 65 3.51 27.06 -16.09
N GLN A 66 2.89 27.87 -15.22
CA GLN A 66 2.50 27.44 -13.87
C GLN A 66 1.41 26.36 -13.92
N ALA A 67 0.44 26.50 -14.81
CA ALA A 67 -0.61 25.50 -15.03
C ALA A 67 -0.05 24.17 -15.57
N ASP A 68 0.88 24.23 -16.53
CA ASP A 68 1.56 23.03 -17.07
C ASP A 68 2.39 22.31 -16.00
N ALA A 69 3.14 23.05 -15.19
CA ALA A 69 3.90 22.50 -14.08
C ALA A 69 2.99 21.84 -13.02
N ALA A 70 1.86 22.48 -12.69
CA ALA A 70 0.87 21.93 -11.76
C ALA A 70 0.23 20.65 -12.32
N ALA A 71 -0.11 20.62 -13.61
CA ALA A 71 -0.68 19.45 -14.27
C ALA A 71 0.30 18.27 -14.29
N LYS A 72 1.59 18.52 -14.59
CA LYS A 72 2.64 17.49 -14.53
C LYS A 72 2.81 16.93 -13.12
N ALA A 73 2.83 17.79 -12.11
CA ALA A 73 2.96 17.36 -10.71
C ALA A 73 1.76 16.53 -10.25
N GLN A 74 0.53 16.85 -10.68
CA GLN A 74 -0.64 16.04 -10.39
C GLN A 74 -0.58 14.68 -11.08
N ALA A 75 -0.21 14.64 -12.37
CA ALA A 75 -0.07 13.39 -13.11
C ALA A 75 0.98 12.44 -12.48
N GLU A 76 2.09 12.98 -11.98
CA GLU A 76 3.12 12.18 -11.30
C GLU A 76 2.65 11.61 -9.96
N LYS A 77 1.84 12.37 -9.20
CA LYS A 77 1.20 11.87 -7.97
C LYS A 77 0.21 10.75 -8.25
N GLU A 78 -0.67 10.90 -9.25
CA GLU A 78 -1.61 9.84 -9.60
C GLU A 78 -0.90 8.57 -10.09
N ALA A 79 0.19 8.72 -10.84
CA ALA A 79 0.97 7.57 -11.32
C ALA A 79 1.65 6.81 -10.16
N THR A 80 2.18 7.53 -9.17
CA THR A 80 2.81 6.92 -7.99
C THR A 80 1.79 6.25 -7.07
N GLU A 81 0.62 6.85 -6.88
CA GLU A 81 -0.48 6.24 -6.10
C GLU A 81 -1.02 4.97 -6.77
N LYS A 82 -1.24 4.97 -8.09
CA LYS A 82 -1.67 3.76 -8.81
C LYS A 82 -0.66 2.62 -8.67
N ARG A 83 0.63 2.93 -8.81
CA ARG A 83 1.70 1.92 -8.69
C ARG A 83 1.78 1.34 -7.27
N ALA A 84 1.61 2.17 -6.25
CA ALA A 84 1.57 1.71 -4.86
C ALA A 84 0.34 0.81 -4.58
N ALA A 85 -0.83 1.15 -5.15
CA ALA A 85 -2.04 0.35 -5.03
C ALA A 85 -1.90 -1.03 -5.71
N GLU A 86 -1.31 -1.09 -6.91
CA GLU A 86 -1.05 -2.36 -7.60
C GLU A 86 -0.06 -3.25 -6.83
N GLU A 87 1.01 -2.68 -6.28
CA GLU A 87 1.99 -3.47 -5.50
C GLU A 87 1.38 -4.03 -4.20
N ALA A 88 0.53 -3.26 -3.53
CA ALA A 88 -0.19 -3.71 -2.33
C ALA A 88 -1.17 -4.85 -2.65
N ALA A 89 -1.91 -4.74 -3.77
CA ALA A 89 -2.83 -5.79 -4.21
C ALA A 89 -2.09 -7.09 -4.57
N ALA A 90 -0.94 -7.00 -5.24
CA ALA A 90 -0.13 -8.17 -5.58
C ALA A 90 0.42 -8.90 -4.33
N LYS A 91 0.88 -8.15 -3.31
CA LYS A 91 1.32 -8.75 -2.03
C LYS A 91 0.18 -9.45 -1.31
N ALA A 92 -0.99 -8.83 -1.22
CA ALA A 92 -2.16 -9.42 -0.56
C ALA A 92 -2.65 -10.70 -1.26
N GLN A 93 -2.59 -10.75 -2.60
CA GLN A 93 -2.92 -11.95 -3.37
C GLN A 93 -1.92 -13.08 -3.06
N ALA A 94 -0.61 -12.79 -3.11
CA ALA A 94 0.43 -13.78 -2.84
C ALA A 94 0.37 -14.35 -1.41
N GLU A 95 -0.01 -13.53 -0.43
CA GLU A 95 -0.18 -13.98 0.96
C GLU A 95 -1.37 -14.95 1.11
N LYS A 96 -2.49 -14.68 0.42
CA LYS A 96 -3.64 -15.61 0.40
C LYS A 96 -3.29 -16.95 -0.24
N ASP A 97 -2.64 -16.92 -1.41
CA ASP A 97 -2.22 -18.14 -2.11
C ASP A 97 -1.28 -19.00 -1.25
N ALA A 98 -0.38 -18.38 -0.47
CA ALA A 98 0.52 -19.09 0.43
C ALA A 98 -0.23 -19.77 1.60
N VAL A 99 -1.23 -19.10 2.17
CA VAL A 99 -2.06 -19.65 3.26
C VAL A 99 -2.91 -20.81 2.74
N ASP A 100 -3.55 -20.66 1.59
CA ASP A 100 -4.38 -21.70 0.98
C ASP A 100 -3.56 -22.95 0.63
N LYS A 101 -2.34 -22.76 0.08
CA LYS A 101 -1.44 -23.87 -0.21
C LYS A 101 -1.03 -24.62 1.04
N LYS A 102 -0.71 -23.91 2.13
CA LYS A 102 -0.35 -24.53 3.41
C LYS A 102 -1.52 -25.29 4.04
N ALA A 103 -2.73 -24.73 3.98
CA ALA A 103 -3.93 -25.40 4.45
C ALA A 103 -4.23 -26.68 3.66
N ALA A 104 -4.04 -26.67 2.34
CA ALA A 104 -4.19 -27.87 1.51
C ALA A 104 -3.14 -28.96 1.85
N GLU A 105 -1.90 -28.56 2.15
CA GLU A 105 -0.81 -29.47 2.51
C GLU A 105 -1.05 -30.13 3.87
N ASP A 106 -1.48 -29.36 4.88
CA ASP A 106 -1.87 -29.88 6.20
C ASP A 106 -3.07 -30.86 6.11
N ALA A 107 -4.07 -30.53 5.28
CA ALA A 107 -5.22 -31.41 5.07
C ALA A 107 -4.82 -32.73 4.40
N ALA A 108 -3.91 -32.70 3.43
CA ALA A 108 -3.39 -33.90 2.78
C ALA A 108 -2.58 -34.78 3.76
N ALA A 109 -1.74 -34.16 4.60
CA ALA A 109 -0.97 -34.86 5.63
C ALA A 109 -1.87 -35.52 6.69
N ALA A 110 -2.93 -34.83 7.14
CA ALA A 110 -3.89 -35.38 8.08
C ALA A 110 -4.63 -36.59 7.51
N LYS A 111 -5.03 -36.52 6.23
CA LYS A 111 -5.68 -37.64 5.54
C LYS A 111 -4.75 -38.85 5.40
N ALA A 112 -3.49 -38.63 5.00
CA ALA A 112 -2.51 -39.70 4.88
C ALA A 112 -2.26 -40.43 6.22
N LYS A 113 -2.20 -39.67 7.32
CA LYS A 113 -2.03 -40.25 8.65
C LYS A 113 -3.26 -41.08 9.08
N ALA A 114 -4.46 -40.58 8.81
CA ALA A 114 -5.70 -41.32 9.10
C ALA A 114 -5.81 -42.62 8.28
N ASP A 115 -5.43 -42.58 7.00
CA ASP A 115 -5.40 -43.78 6.14
C ASP A 115 -4.37 -44.81 6.66
N GLN A 116 -3.21 -44.36 7.13
CA GLN A 116 -2.19 -45.22 7.71
C GLN A 116 -2.66 -45.86 9.03
N ASP A 117 -3.23 -45.07 9.96
CA ASP A 117 -3.77 -45.57 11.23
C ASP A 117 -4.89 -46.60 10.99
N ALA A 118 -5.71 -46.42 9.94
CA ALA A 118 -6.74 -47.38 9.58
C ALA A 118 -6.13 -48.70 9.08
N ALA A 119 -5.12 -48.64 8.21
CA ALA A 119 -4.42 -49.83 7.71
C ALA A 119 -3.68 -50.59 8.82
N ASP A 120 -3.02 -49.89 9.74
CA ASP A 120 -2.33 -50.51 10.88
C ASP A 120 -3.32 -51.23 11.82
N LYS A 121 -4.52 -50.65 12.01
CA LYS A 121 -5.57 -51.27 12.81
C LYS A 121 -6.15 -52.53 12.17
N GLU A 122 -6.37 -52.51 10.86
CA GLU A 122 -6.85 -53.67 10.09
C GLU A 122 -5.83 -54.81 10.12
N ALA A 123 -4.54 -54.49 9.92
CA ALA A 123 -3.46 -55.48 10.02
C ALA A 123 -3.34 -56.09 11.43
N ALA A 124 -3.55 -55.29 12.49
CA ALA A 124 -3.55 -55.79 13.85
C ALA A 124 -4.73 -56.73 14.16
N GLU A 125 -5.93 -56.43 13.66
CA GLU A 125 -7.09 -57.32 13.80
C GLU A 125 -6.90 -58.64 13.03
N GLU A 126 -6.36 -58.59 11.82
CA GLU A 126 -6.09 -59.80 11.03
C GLU A 126 -5.05 -60.69 11.71
N ALA A 127 -3.96 -60.10 12.24
CA ALA A 127 -2.95 -60.83 13.00
C ALA A 127 -3.53 -61.48 14.28
N ALA A 128 -4.40 -60.77 15.00
CA ALA A 128 -5.06 -61.30 16.20
C ALA A 128 -6.03 -62.43 15.86
N ALA A 129 -6.78 -62.32 14.76
CA ALA A 129 -7.68 -63.38 14.30
C ALA A 129 -6.90 -64.64 13.93
N LYS A 130 -5.78 -64.49 13.21
CA LYS A 130 -4.92 -65.61 12.82
C LYS A 130 -4.31 -66.32 14.03
N ALA A 131 -3.83 -65.55 15.02
CA ALA A 131 -3.26 -66.11 16.24
C ALA A 131 -4.27 -66.97 17.02
N LYS A 132 -5.55 -66.54 17.10
CA LYS A 132 -6.60 -67.34 17.74
C LYS A 132 -6.86 -68.66 17.02
N VAL A 133 -6.90 -68.64 15.68
CA VAL A 133 -7.09 -69.86 14.89
C VAL A 133 -5.92 -70.83 15.08
N ASP A 134 -4.69 -70.32 15.10
CA ASP A 134 -3.49 -71.14 15.34
C ASP A 134 -3.47 -71.74 16.77
N GLU A 135 -3.88 -70.97 17.79
CA GLU A 135 -4.02 -71.48 19.17
C GLU A 135 -5.11 -72.57 19.28
N GLU A 136 -6.27 -72.36 18.65
CA GLU A 136 -7.38 -73.30 18.69
C GLU A 136 -7.04 -74.60 17.95
N ALA A 137 -6.35 -74.50 16.81
CA ALA A 137 -5.82 -75.65 16.08
C ALA A 137 -4.76 -76.42 16.90
N ALA A 138 -3.85 -75.72 17.58
CA ALA A 138 -2.87 -76.34 18.45
C ALA A 138 -3.51 -77.05 19.66
N ALA A 139 -4.53 -76.44 20.26
CA ALA A 139 -5.30 -77.04 21.36
C ALA A 139 -6.05 -78.30 20.91
N ALA A 140 -6.69 -78.26 19.74
CA ALA A 140 -7.37 -79.41 19.15
C ALA A 140 -6.40 -80.56 18.81
N ALA A 141 -5.23 -80.26 18.25
CA ALA A 141 -4.19 -81.25 17.96
C ALA A 141 -3.67 -81.93 19.24
N LYS A 142 -3.47 -81.16 20.32
CA LYS A 142 -3.07 -81.70 21.62
C LYS A 142 -4.15 -82.61 22.20
N ALA A 143 -5.41 -82.18 22.19
CA ALA A 143 -6.54 -82.99 22.67
C ALA A 143 -6.71 -84.30 21.87
N ALA A 144 -6.50 -84.28 20.55
CA ALA A 144 -6.54 -85.47 19.72
C ALA A 144 -5.38 -86.44 20.02
N ALA A 145 -4.19 -85.92 20.32
CA ALA A 145 -3.04 -86.73 20.72
C ALA A 145 -3.26 -87.41 22.08
N ASP A 146 -3.78 -86.69 23.07
CA ASP A 146 -4.12 -87.22 24.39
C ASP A 146 -5.23 -88.30 24.32
N ALA A 147 -6.26 -88.11 23.47
CA ALA A 147 -7.32 -89.09 23.27
C ALA A 147 -6.85 -90.41 22.62
N ASN A 148 -5.86 -90.35 21.72
CA ASN A 148 -5.36 -91.53 21.02
C ASN A 148 -4.33 -92.33 21.87
N GLY A 149 -3.71 -91.70 22.87
CA GLY A 149 -2.82 -92.36 23.84
C GLY A 149 -3.55 -93.28 24.82
N LEU A 150 -4.81 -92.97 25.15
CA LEU A 150 -5.63 -93.74 26.10
C LEU A 150 -6.22 -95.04 25.53
N ASN A 151 -6.25 -95.22 24.20
CA ASN A 151 -6.80 -96.42 23.54
C ASN A 151 -5.77 -97.55 23.31
N LYS A 152 -4.57 -97.44 23.91
CA LYS A 152 -3.46 -98.39 23.74
C LYS A 152 -2.99 -99.09 25.03
N ALA A 153 -3.71 -98.92 26.14
CA ALA A 153 -3.47 -99.62 27.41
C ALA A 153 -4.56 -100.67 27.65
#